data_AF-A0A933YGM4-F1
#
_entry.id   AF-A0A933YGM4-F1
#
_cell.length_a   1.000
_cell.length_b   1.000
_cell.length_c   1.000
_cell.angle_alpha   90.00
_cell.angle_beta   90.00
_cell.angle_gamma   90.00
#
_symmetry.space_group_name_H-M   'P 1'
#
loop_
_entity.id
_entity.type
_entity.pdbx_description
1 polymer ?
#
loop_
_entity_poly.entity_id
_entity_poly.type
_entity_poly.pdbx_seq_one_letter_code
_entity_poly.pdbx_strand_id
1 'polypeptide(L)'
;MAAKTIADYVLPFLDYCEIEKGLSNNTQRNYRQYLKIFIAWLKKTHNQDLSPDRLTAKHVWDYRLYLAREHKTPLGGYLGKKSQNYYLIAVRALLAYFADRDIPSLPSSKIKLAKQKTEENISFMDIAEVERILKIPDTSKTDGLRDRAIMETFFSSGMRISELVALNVDNVSFITNKKASNSTFEISIIGKGKRVRTVFISPRVADWTRAYLAARGPDEYKPLFINSRTRNPDSKRLSPRYIQMTIAKCARLAGLSKKITPHTLRHTYATDLLSHGADLRSVQELLGHRNVATTQVYTHVTNKRLREIHEKFHGGKDIDNE
;
A
#
# COMPACT_ATOMS: atom_id res chain seq x y z
N MET A 1 19.86 40.00 -13.42
CA MET A 1 19.86 38.60 -12.98
C MET A 1 19.08 37.79 -14.00
N ALA A 2 19.62 36.67 -14.50
CA ALA A 2 18.84 35.78 -15.36
C ALA A 2 17.58 35.31 -14.61
N ALA A 3 16.43 35.34 -15.26
CA ALA A 3 15.19 34.88 -14.66
C ALA A 3 15.30 33.39 -14.33
N LYS A 4 15.00 33.01 -13.07
CA LYS A 4 15.01 31.60 -12.66
C LYS A 4 13.98 30.81 -13.46
N THR A 5 14.40 29.67 -13.99
CA THR A 5 13.55 28.74 -14.72
C THR A 5 12.74 27.88 -13.75
N ILE A 6 11.70 27.19 -14.24
CA ILE A 6 10.94 26.22 -13.42
C ILE A 6 11.86 25.12 -12.86
N ALA A 7 12.91 24.72 -13.60
CA ALA A 7 13.84 23.68 -13.16
C ALA A 7 14.62 24.07 -11.89
N ASP A 8 14.99 25.35 -11.77
CA ASP A 8 15.75 25.88 -10.63
C ASP A 8 14.97 25.81 -9.32
N TYR A 9 13.64 25.75 -9.39
CA TYR A 9 12.77 25.66 -8.21
C TYR A 9 12.49 24.23 -7.74
N VAL A 10 12.89 23.19 -8.49
CA VAL A 10 12.59 21.80 -8.11
C VAL A 10 13.25 21.42 -6.80
N LEU A 11 14.52 21.78 -6.57
CA LEU A 11 15.19 21.50 -5.30
C LEU A 11 14.59 22.30 -4.13
N PRO A 12 14.45 23.64 -4.21
CA PRO A 12 13.77 24.42 -3.18
C PRO A 12 12.35 23.93 -2.83
N PHE A 13 11.59 23.47 -3.83
CA PHE A 13 10.28 22.87 -3.61
C PHE A 13 10.34 21.56 -2.82
N LEU A 14 11.35 20.72 -3.07
CA LEU A 14 11.51 19.47 -2.33
C LEU A 14 11.96 19.74 -0.89
N ASP A 15 12.83 20.73 -0.67
CA ASP A 15 13.24 21.17 0.67
C ASP A 15 12.04 21.74 1.44
N TYR A 16 11.21 22.56 0.79
CA TYR A 16 9.93 23.03 1.32
C TYR A 16 8.98 21.87 1.69
N CYS A 17 8.90 20.85 0.83
CA CYS A 17 8.09 19.66 1.10
C CYS A 17 8.57 18.89 2.34
N GLU A 18 9.88 18.86 2.57
CA GLU A 18 10.51 18.22 3.71
C GLU A 18 10.32 19.02 5.00
N ILE A 19 10.75 20.28 4.99
CA ILE A 19 10.90 21.12 6.18
C ILE A 19 9.55 21.70 6.61
N GLU A 20 8.83 22.33 5.68
CA GLU A 20 7.61 23.08 6.02
C GLU A 20 6.36 22.20 5.98
N LYS A 21 6.21 21.34 4.95
CA LYS A 21 5.04 20.45 4.84
C LYS A 21 5.19 19.14 5.61
N GLY A 22 6.40 18.79 6.08
CA GLY A 22 6.65 17.55 6.80
C GLY A 22 6.30 16.29 6.01
N LEU A 23 6.40 16.32 4.68
CA LEU A 23 5.99 15.21 3.82
C LEU A 23 6.97 14.03 3.92
N SER A 24 6.44 12.82 3.88
CA SER A 24 7.26 11.61 3.94
C SER A 24 8.29 11.54 2.81
N ASN A 25 9.46 10.94 3.08
CA ASN A 25 10.54 10.73 2.10
C ASN A 25 10.05 10.05 0.82
N ASN A 26 9.07 9.15 0.92
CA ASN A 26 8.49 8.49 -0.24
C ASN A 26 7.68 9.45 -1.13
N THR A 27 6.92 10.37 -0.53
CA THR A 27 6.20 11.42 -1.27
C THR A 27 7.20 12.34 -1.99
N GLN A 28 8.25 12.78 -1.29
CA GLN A 28 9.28 13.63 -1.87
C GLN A 28 10.01 12.93 -3.03
N ARG A 29 10.39 11.66 -2.85
CA ARG A 29 11.00 10.83 -3.90
C ARG A 29 10.10 10.73 -5.13
N ASN A 30 8.80 10.51 -4.92
CA ASN A 30 7.83 10.46 -6.01
C ASN A 30 7.72 11.81 -6.72
N TYR A 31 7.59 12.92 -5.99
CA TYR A 31 7.57 14.27 -6.57
C TYR A 31 8.82 14.56 -7.39
N ARG A 32 10.02 14.27 -6.84
CA ARG A 32 11.28 14.39 -7.56
C ARG A 32 11.27 13.61 -8.87
N GLN A 33 10.82 12.36 -8.85
CA GLN A 33 10.77 11.50 -10.04
C GLN A 33 9.78 12.04 -11.08
N TYR A 34 8.59 12.47 -10.65
CA TYR A 34 7.57 12.98 -11.56
C TYR A 34 7.96 14.33 -12.17
N LEU A 35 8.49 15.24 -11.36
CA LEU A 35 8.98 16.54 -11.81
C LEU A 35 10.20 16.38 -12.74
N LYS A 36 11.07 15.40 -12.52
CA LYS A 36 12.16 15.10 -13.47
C LYS A 36 11.65 14.84 -14.88
N ILE A 37 10.54 14.11 -15.02
CA ILE A 37 9.91 13.87 -16.34
C ILE A 37 9.28 15.14 -16.90
N PHE A 38 8.67 15.98 -16.07
CA PHE A 38 8.15 17.28 -16.50
C PHE A 38 9.26 18.20 -17.02
N ILE A 39 10.38 18.32 -16.30
CA ILE A 39 11.54 19.11 -16.75
C ILE A 39 12.16 18.53 -18.03
N ALA A 40 12.25 17.20 -18.14
CA ALA A 40 12.73 16.56 -19.37
C ALA A 40 11.81 16.85 -20.57
N TRP A 41 10.49 16.91 -20.36
CA TRP A 41 9.53 17.29 -21.39
C TRP A 41 9.65 18.76 -21.80
N LEU A 42 9.86 19.67 -20.84
CA LEU A 42 10.14 21.08 -21.15
C LEU A 42 11.37 21.21 -22.05
N LYS A 43 12.45 20.48 -21.76
CA LYS A 43 13.63 20.41 -22.64
C LYS A 43 13.31 19.87 -24.03
N LYS A 44 12.58 18.75 -24.11
CA LYS A 44 12.18 18.13 -25.39
C LYS A 44 11.38 19.09 -26.28
N THR A 45 10.60 19.98 -25.68
CA THR A 45 9.73 20.94 -26.39
C THR A 45 10.37 22.32 -26.53
N HIS A 46 11.67 22.45 -26.27
CA HIS A 46 12.42 23.71 -26.32
C HIS A 46 11.90 24.81 -25.36
N ASN A 47 11.27 24.41 -24.25
CA ASN A 47 10.75 25.28 -23.18
C ASN A 47 11.57 25.17 -21.88
N GLN A 48 12.86 24.84 -21.96
CA GLN A 48 13.71 24.63 -20.79
C GLN A 48 13.95 25.90 -19.96
N ASP A 49 13.95 27.05 -20.62
CA ASP A 49 14.18 28.36 -20.02
C ASP A 49 12.87 29.05 -19.59
N LEU A 50 11.77 28.29 -19.56
CA LEU A 50 10.46 28.80 -19.18
C LEU A 50 10.45 29.19 -17.70
N SER A 51 10.16 30.45 -17.43
CA SER A 51 9.95 30.97 -16.08
C SER A 51 8.54 30.62 -15.56
N PRO A 52 8.32 30.55 -14.24
CA PRO A 52 7.02 30.19 -13.66
C PRO A 52 5.84 31.04 -14.15
N ASP A 53 6.04 32.34 -14.36
CA ASP A 53 5.03 33.31 -14.82
C ASP A 53 4.60 33.08 -16.27
N ARG A 54 5.45 32.46 -17.08
CA ARG A 54 5.19 32.14 -18.48
C ARG A 54 4.58 30.76 -18.68
N LEU A 55 4.44 29.96 -17.62
CA LEU A 55 3.74 28.67 -17.71
C LEU A 55 2.24 28.92 -17.93
N THR A 56 1.68 28.30 -18.97
CA THR A 56 0.28 28.50 -19.38
C THR A 56 -0.53 27.21 -19.30
N ALA A 57 -1.86 27.34 -19.36
CA ALA A 57 -2.75 26.19 -19.44
C ALA A 57 -2.49 25.32 -20.68
N LYS A 58 -2.02 25.91 -21.79
CA LYS A 58 -1.63 25.19 -23.01
C LYS A 58 -0.45 24.25 -22.74
N HIS A 59 0.61 24.73 -22.07
CA HIS A 59 1.74 23.89 -21.69
C HIS A 59 1.31 22.69 -20.83
N VAL A 60 0.40 22.90 -19.87
CA VAL A 60 -0.14 21.80 -19.03
C VAL A 60 -0.94 20.80 -19.86
N TRP A 61 -1.73 21.27 -20.84
CA TRP A 61 -2.46 20.40 -21.76
C TRP A 61 -1.52 19.58 -22.64
N ASP A 62 -0.50 20.21 -23.22
CA ASP A 62 0.49 19.56 -24.07
C ASP A 62 1.32 18.53 -23.28
N TYR A 63 1.66 18.84 -22.03
CA TYR A 63 2.32 17.87 -21.14
C TYR A 63 1.42 16.66 -20.85
N ARG A 64 0.12 16.87 -20.64
CA ARG A 64 -0.83 15.76 -20.47
C ARG A 64 -0.90 14.90 -21.72
N LEU A 65 -0.91 15.51 -22.91
CA LEU A 65 -0.93 14.81 -24.18
C LEU A 65 0.33 13.96 -24.35
N TYR A 66 1.50 14.53 -24.03
CA TYR A 66 2.78 13.84 -23.99
C TYR A 66 2.74 12.62 -23.05
N LEU A 67 2.25 12.77 -21.81
CA LEU A 67 2.14 11.66 -20.86
C LEU A 67 1.21 10.54 -21.34
N ALA A 68 0.17 10.90 -22.10
CA ALA A 68 -0.83 9.95 -22.58
C ALA A 68 -0.40 9.22 -23.87
N ARG A 69 0.36 9.87 -24.76
CA ARG A 69 0.59 9.39 -26.13
C ARG A 69 2.05 9.17 -26.49
N GLU A 70 2.99 9.79 -25.79
CA GLU A 70 4.42 9.76 -26.17
C GLU A 70 5.32 9.18 -25.09
N HIS A 71 5.03 9.45 -23.82
CA HIS A 71 5.87 8.97 -22.72
C HIS A 71 5.70 7.46 -22.53
N LYS A 72 6.76 6.72 -22.86
CA LYS A 72 6.86 5.28 -22.59
C LYS A 72 7.60 5.05 -21.27
N THR A 73 7.06 4.13 -20.48
CA THR A 73 7.73 3.61 -19.27
C THR A 73 9.01 2.87 -19.66
N PRO A 74 9.93 2.60 -18.70
CA PRO A 74 11.12 1.79 -18.96
C PRO A 74 10.83 0.39 -19.53
N LEU A 75 9.59 -0.09 -19.39
CA LEU A 75 9.11 -1.37 -19.93
C LEU A 75 8.47 -1.22 -21.32
N GLY A 76 8.56 -0.05 -21.96
CA GLY A 76 8.05 0.23 -23.31
C GLY A 76 6.56 0.56 -23.41
N GLY A 77 5.76 0.30 -22.37
CA GLY A 77 4.32 0.59 -22.35
C GLY A 77 3.98 2.04 -21.97
N TYR A 78 2.77 2.50 -22.32
CA TYR A 78 2.25 3.82 -21.95
C TYR A 78 1.77 3.89 -20.49
N LEU A 79 1.71 5.10 -19.94
CA LEU A 79 1.18 5.33 -18.60
C LEU A 79 -0.34 5.13 -18.56
N GLY A 80 -0.81 4.33 -17.59
CA GLY A 80 -2.24 4.27 -17.28
C GLY A 80 -2.77 5.60 -16.71
N LYS A 81 -4.09 5.84 -16.82
CA LYS A 81 -4.75 7.09 -16.38
C LYS A 81 -4.43 7.48 -14.92
N LYS A 82 -4.34 6.49 -14.02
CA LYS A 82 -3.96 6.71 -12.60
C LYS A 82 -2.54 7.24 -12.47
N SER A 83 -1.61 6.61 -13.20
CA SER A 83 -0.21 7.03 -13.23
C SER A 83 -0.09 8.46 -13.77
N GLN A 84 -0.75 8.79 -14.88
CA GLN A 84 -0.76 10.14 -15.44
C GLN A 84 -1.22 11.19 -14.41
N ASN A 85 -2.26 10.91 -13.63
CA ASN A 85 -2.71 11.80 -12.56
C ASN A 85 -1.62 12.04 -11.49
N TYR A 86 -0.78 11.06 -11.16
CA TYR A 86 0.32 11.28 -10.19
C TYR A 86 1.37 12.27 -10.70
N TYR A 87 1.69 12.25 -11.99
CA TYR A 87 2.57 13.26 -12.59
C TYR A 87 1.96 14.66 -12.48
N LEU A 88 0.66 14.80 -12.82
CA LEU A 88 -0.05 16.07 -12.71
C LEU A 88 -0.20 16.55 -11.26
N ILE A 89 -0.32 15.64 -10.29
CA ILE A 89 -0.35 15.99 -8.86
C ILE A 89 0.98 16.63 -8.44
N ALA A 90 2.12 16.13 -8.91
CA ALA A 90 3.42 16.72 -8.59
C ALA A 90 3.57 18.13 -9.18
N VAL A 91 3.17 18.34 -10.45
CA VAL A 91 3.15 19.68 -11.05
C VAL A 91 2.20 20.60 -10.30
N ARG A 92 1.01 20.12 -9.91
CA ARG A 92 0.06 20.91 -9.12
C ARG A 92 0.61 21.32 -7.75
N ALA A 93 1.36 20.43 -7.10
CA ALA A 93 2.03 20.72 -5.83
C ALA A 93 3.14 21.77 -6.01
N LEU A 94 3.91 21.71 -7.10
CA LEU A 94 4.90 22.73 -7.43
C LEU A 94 4.26 24.11 -7.67
N LEU A 95 3.12 24.17 -8.36
CA LEU A 95 2.38 25.43 -8.55
C LEU A 95 1.79 25.98 -7.24
N ALA A 96 1.37 25.09 -6.33
CA ALA A 96 0.94 25.51 -4.99
C ALA A 96 2.12 26.10 -4.19
N TYR A 97 3.32 25.50 -4.31
CA TYR A 97 4.53 26.07 -3.73
C TYR A 97 4.88 27.46 -4.29
N PHE A 98 4.71 27.68 -5.60
CA PHE A 98 4.90 29.02 -6.17
C PHE A 98 3.94 30.05 -5.56
N ALA A 99 2.66 29.69 -5.39
CA ALA A 99 1.71 30.55 -4.71
C ALA A 99 2.10 30.82 -3.24
N ASP A 100 2.51 29.79 -2.49
CA ASP A 100 2.95 29.92 -1.09
C ASP A 100 4.22 30.77 -0.92
N ARG A 101 5.00 30.98 -1.99
CA ARG A 101 6.23 31.78 -2.00
C ARG A 101 6.10 33.09 -2.77
N ASP A 102 4.87 33.50 -3.10
CA ASP A 102 4.56 34.70 -3.88
C ASP A 102 5.29 34.77 -5.24
N ILE A 103 5.56 33.61 -5.85
CA ILE A 103 6.14 33.50 -7.19
C ILE A 103 4.99 33.50 -8.21
N PRO A 104 4.90 34.52 -9.09
CA PRO A 104 3.85 34.58 -10.10
C PRO A 104 3.89 33.35 -11.00
N SER A 105 2.76 32.64 -11.11
CA SER A 105 2.67 31.42 -11.91
C SER A 105 1.22 31.04 -12.21
N LEU A 106 1.03 30.03 -13.06
CA LEU A 106 -0.27 29.44 -13.31
C LEU A 106 -0.89 28.91 -11.99
N PRO A 107 -2.14 29.28 -11.65
CA PRO A 107 -2.79 28.76 -10.45
C PRO A 107 -2.90 27.23 -10.47
N SER A 108 -2.56 26.59 -9.35
CA SER A 108 -2.61 25.13 -9.20
C SER A 108 -4.00 24.52 -9.52
N SER A 109 -5.08 25.29 -9.33
CA SER A 109 -6.46 24.91 -9.62
C SER A 109 -6.77 24.68 -11.11
N LYS A 110 -5.91 25.19 -12.02
CA LYS A 110 -6.00 24.95 -13.47
C LYS A 110 -5.55 23.53 -13.86
N ILE A 111 -4.84 22.82 -12.99
CA ILE A 111 -4.51 21.40 -13.20
C ILE A 111 -5.69 20.52 -12.77
N LYS A 112 -6.58 20.22 -13.71
CA LYS A 112 -7.72 19.32 -13.49
C LYS A 112 -7.30 17.85 -13.58
N LEU A 113 -7.50 17.07 -12.54
CA LEU A 113 -7.19 15.64 -12.57
C LEU A 113 -8.32 14.88 -13.28
N ALA A 114 -7.97 13.85 -14.04
CA ALA A 114 -8.99 13.02 -14.69
C ALA A 114 -9.79 12.26 -13.61
N LYS A 115 -11.12 12.34 -13.65
CA LYS A 115 -11.98 11.52 -12.79
C LYS A 115 -11.68 10.05 -13.07
N GLN A 116 -11.49 9.28 -12.01
CA GLN A 116 -11.34 7.84 -12.10
C GLN A 116 -12.69 7.21 -11.79
N LYS A 117 -13.17 6.31 -12.64
CA LYS A 117 -14.27 5.43 -12.24
C LYS A 117 -13.74 4.52 -11.14
N THR A 118 -14.40 4.54 -9.99
CA THR A 118 -14.06 3.73 -8.81
C THR A 118 -14.61 2.31 -8.93
N GLU A 119 -14.55 1.71 -10.11
CA GLU A 119 -14.90 0.29 -10.29
C GLU A 119 -13.64 -0.53 -9.93
N GLU A 120 -13.19 -0.43 -8.67
CA GLU A 120 -12.16 -1.34 -8.17
C GLU A 120 -12.84 -2.67 -7.84
N ASN A 121 -12.87 -3.60 -8.81
CA ASN A 121 -13.16 -5.01 -8.53
C ASN A 121 -12.13 -5.50 -7.50
N ILE A 122 -12.55 -5.59 -6.24
CA ILE A 122 -11.69 -6.08 -5.17
C ILE A 122 -11.48 -7.56 -5.41
N SER A 123 -10.23 -7.92 -5.70
CA SER A 123 -9.84 -9.32 -5.69
C SER A 123 -9.63 -9.76 -4.24
N PHE A 124 -10.32 -10.81 -3.84
CA PHE A 124 -10.07 -11.58 -2.62
C PHE A 124 -10.05 -13.07 -2.95
N MET A 125 -9.64 -13.90 -2.00
CA MET A 125 -9.55 -15.36 -2.13
C MET A 125 -10.64 -16.07 -1.34
N ASP A 126 -11.00 -17.27 -1.76
CA ASP A 126 -11.71 -18.20 -0.88
C ASP A 126 -10.72 -18.92 0.06
N ILE A 127 -11.24 -19.59 1.09
CA ILE A 127 -10.41 -20.30 2.08
C ILE A 127 -9.57 -21.42 1.43
N ALA A 128 -10.10 -22.13 0.43
CA ALA A 128 -9.38 -23.21 -0.23
C ALA A 128 -8.19 -22.68 -1.05
N GLU A 129 -8.33 -21.54 -1.71
CA GLU A 129 -7.25 -20.82 -2.38
C GLU A 129 -6.18 -20.32 -1.40
N VAL A 130 -6.60 -19.78 -0.24
CA VAL A 130 -5.68 -19.40 0.84
C VAL A 130 -4.87 -20.62 1.27
N GLU A 131 -5.53 -21.74 1.57
CA GLU A 131 -4.85 -22.97 1.99
C GLU A 131 -3.85 -23.47 0.95
N ARG A 132 -4.23 -23.47 -0.34
CA ARG A 132 -3.34 -23.88 -1.43
C ARG A 132 -2.09 -23.02 -1.48
N ILE A 133 -2.22 -21.69 -1.46
CA ILE A 133 -1.06 -20.78 -1.46
C ILE A 133 -0.16 -21.04 -0.26
N LEU A 134 -0.76 -21.17 0.92
CA LEU A 134 -0.01 -21.33 2.15
C LEU A 134 0.83 -22.61 2.09
N LYS A 135 0.37 -23.69 1.45
CA LYS A 135 1.10 -24.97 1.32
C LYS A 135 2.26 -24.96 0.31
N ILE A 136 2.43 -23.90 -0.50
CA ILE A 136 3.48 -23.85 -1.53
C ILE A 136 4.93 -23.73 -1.03
N PRO A 137 5.26 -22.90 -0.01
CA PRO A 137 6.63 -22.77 0.47
C PRO A 137 7.19 -24.10 0.98
N ASP A 138 8.43 -24.39 0.60
CA ASP A 138 9.16 -25.58 1.02
C ASP A 138 9.64 -25.43 2.48
N THR A 139 8.86 -25.96 3.43
CA THR A 139 9.11 -25.83 4.87
C THR A 139 10.30 -26.65 5.37
N SER A 140 10.97 -27.43 4.50
CA SER A 140 12.26 -28.04 4.82
C SER A 140 13.42 -27.03 4.82
N LYS A 141 13.22 -25.85 4.23
CA LYS A 141 14.22 -24.78 4.11
C LYS A 141 13.84 -23.58 4.97
N THR A 142 14.84 -22.92 5.55
CA THR A 142 14.65 -21.69 6.34
C THR A 142 13.92 -20.59 5.55
N ASP A 143 14.24 -20.41 4.27
CA ASP A 143 13.55 -19.46 3.39
C ASP A 143 12.08 -19.83 3.17
N GLY A 144 11.73 -21.12 3.11
CA GLY A 144 10.34 -21.55 2.94
C GLY A 144 9.52 -21.42 4.22
N LEU A 145 10.12 -21.71 5.39
CA LEU A 145 9.52 -21.40 6.69
C LEU A 145 9.25 -19.89 6.85
N ARG A 146 10.20 -19.05 6.44
CA ARG A 146 10.04 -17.60 6.40
C ARG A 146 8.84 -17.20 5.54
N ASP A 147 8.82 -17.68 4.29
CA ASP A 147 7.81 -17.30 3.32
C ASP A 147 6.41 -17.81 3.75
N ARG A 148 6.33 -18.98 4.39
CA ARG A 148 5.12 -19.49 5.04
C ARG A 148 4.65 -18.58 6.16
N ALA A 149 5.52 -18.24 7.11
CA ALA A 149 5.20 -17.36 8.23
C ALA A 149 4.73 -15.97 7.75
N ILE A 150 5.34 -15.41 6.70
CA ILE A 150 4.93 -14.13 6.09
C ILE A 150 3.48 -14.20 5.58
N MET A 151 3.13 -15.24 4.82
CA MET A 151 1.78 -15.35 4.25
C MET A 151 0.72 -15.63 5.32
N GLU A 152 1.02 -16.46 6.31
CA GLU A 152 0.16 -16.67 7.48
C GLU A 152 -0.09 -15.36 8.23
N THR A 153 0.96 -14.57 8.44
CA THR A 153 0.86 -13.28 9.12
C THR A 153 -0.05 -12.32 8.35
N PHE A 154 0.08 -12.24 7.03
CA PHE A 154 -0.82 -11.41 6.21
C PHE A 154 -2.27 -11.83 6.33
N PHE A 155 -2.55 -13.13 6.19
CA PHE A 155 -3.91 -13.65 6.25
C PHE A 155 -4.52 -13.50 7.64
N SER A 156 -3.76 -13.73 8.71
CA SER A 156 -4.29 -13.70 10.08
C SER A 156 -4.49 -12.31 10.68
N SER A 157 -3.81 -11.27 10.17
CA SER A 157 -3.80 -9.93 10.78
C SER A 157 -4.28 -8.82 9.84
N GLY A 158 -4.36 -9.10 8.55
CA GLY A 158 -4.64 -8.09 7.53
C GLY A 158 -3.62 -6.95 7.46
N MET A 159 -2.43 -7.04 8.07
CA MET A 159 -1.47 -5.93 8.11
C MET A 159 -0.99 -5.46 6.72
N ARG A 160 -0.52 -4.21 6.63
CA ARG A 160 0.05 -3.69 5.37
C ARG A 160 1.44 -4.27 5.14
N ILE A 161 1.87 -4.34 3.88
CA ILE A 161 3.23 -4.80 3.56
C ILE A 161 4.31 -3.96 4.25
N SER A 162 4.12 -2.65 4.38
CA SER A 162 5.07 -1.79 5.09
C SER A 162 5.14 -2.10 6.59
N GLU A 163 4.02 -2.52 7.18
CA GLU A 163 3.94 -2.92 8.59
C GLU A 163 4.66 -4.25 8.79
N LEU A 164 4.39 -5.25 7.94
CA LEU A 164 5.06 -6.55 7.99
C LEU A 164 6.58 -6.45 7.79
N VAL A 165 7.01 -5.67 6.79
CA VAL A 165 8.44 -5.45 6.52
C VAL A 165 9.14 -4.79 7.70
N ALA A 166 8.45 -3.94 8.47
CA ALA A 166 9.00 -3.21 9.60
C ALA A 166 9.09 -4.03 10.90
N LEU A 167 8.49 -5.23 10.96
CA LEU A 167 8.53 -6.08 12.16
C LEU A 167 9.97 -6.42 12.56
N ASN A 168 10.20 -6.42 13.86
CA ASN A 168 11.42 -6.86 14.52
C ASN A 168 11.17 -8.11 15.36
N VAL A 169 12.23 -8.84 15.69
CA VAL A 169 12.17 -10.00 16.59
C VAL A 169 11.53 -9.61 17.94
N ASP A 170 11.87 -8.43 18.47
CA ASP A 170 11.30 -7.89 19.72
C ASP A 170 9.78 -7.73 19.68
N ASN A 171 9.20 -7.53 18.50
CA ASN A 171 7.75 -7.41 18.37
C ASN A 171 7.02 -8.75 18.58
N VAL A 172 7.72 -9.88 18.59
CA VAL A 172 7.14 -11.23 18.69
C VAL A 172 7.81 -12.10 19.77
N SER A 173 8.73 -11.54 20.56
CA SER A 173 9.48 -12.27 21.60
C SER A 173 8.59 -12.90 22.68
N PHE A 174 7.43 -12.30 22.96
CA PHE A 174 6.46 -12.85 23.91
C PHE A 174 5.78 -14.14 23.41
N ILE A 175 5.81 -14.38 22.09
CA ILE A 175 5.16 -15.52 21.42
C ILE A 175 6.08 -16.74 21.42
N THR A 176 7.39 -16.52 21.40
CA THR A 176 8.37 -17.62 21.43
C THR A 176 8.39 -18.32 22.79
N ASN A 177 7.97 -17.64 23.87
CA ASN A 177 8.11 -18.11 25.24
C ASN A 177 6.83 -18.71 25.87
N LYS A 178 5.66 -18.57 25.21
CA LYS A 178 4.39 -19.14 25.70
C LYS A 178 4.02 -20.40 24.93
N LYS A 179 3.64 -21.48 25.64
CA LYS A 179 2.96 -22.63 25.01
C LYS A 179 1.68 -22.15 24.35
N ALA A 180 1.35 -22.71 23.19
CA ALA A 180 0.17 -22.36 22.42
C ALA A 180 -1.08 -22.51 23.30
N SER A 181 -1.67 -21.38 23.68
CA SER A 181 -3.07 -21.31 24.09
C SER A 181 -3.91 -21.19 22.81
N ASN A 182 -5.17 -21.63 22.83
CA ASN A 182 -6.11 -21.40 21.73
C ASN A 182 -6.45 -19.91 21.53
N SER A 183 -5.89 -19.01 22.35
CA SER A 183 -6.10 -17.56 22.27
C SER A 183 -5.20 -16.90 21.22
N THR A 184 -5.67 -15.79 20.65
CA THR A 184 -4.88 -14.93 19.77
C THR A 184 -3.76 -14.20 20.53
N PHE A 185 -2.76 -13.73 19.80
CA PHE A 185 -1.64 -12.93 20.32
C PHE A 185 -1.74 -11.49 19.84
N GLU A 186 -1.36 -10.54 20.69
CA GLU A 186 -1.39 -9.10 20.41
C GLU A 186 0.01 -8.56 20.07
N ILE A 187 0.17 -7.99 18.87
CA ILE A 187 1.41 -7.32 18.46
C ILE A 187 1.14 -5.82 18.32
N SER A 188 2.00 -5.00 18.91
CA SER A 188 2.04 -3.56 18.65
C SER A 188 2.86 -3.25 17.40
N ILE A 189 2.26 -2.56 16.43
CA ILE A 189 2.91 -2.15 15.18
C ILE A 189 2.80 -0.65 14.94
N ILE A 190 3.73 -0.10 14.16
CA ILE A 190 3.70 1.32 13.74
C ILE A 190 3.01 1.41 12.38
N GLY A 191 1.80 1.95 12.37
CA GLY A 191 1.00 2.17 11.17
C GLY A 191 1.32 3.47 10.42
N LYS A 192 0.49 3.78 9.41
CA LYS A 192 0.60 5.01 8.62
C LYS A 192 0.59 6.25 9.52
N GLY A 193 1.56 7.15 9.32
CA GLY A 193 1.72 8.38 10.09
C GLY A 193 2.37 8.16 11.47
N LYS A 194 3.19 7.12 11.62
CA LYS A 194 3.96 6.80 12.83
C LYS A 194 3.10 6.55 14.09
N ARG A 195 1.84 6.13 13.92
CA ARG A 195 0.95 5.82 15.06
C ARG A 195 1.03 4.34 15.41
N VAL A 196 1.16 4.05 16.71
CA VAL A 196 1.10 2.68 17.23
C VAL A 196 -0.34 2.18 17.14
N ARG A 197 -0.52 0.92 16.73
CA ARG A 197 -1.78 0.20 16.86
C ARG A 197 -1.51 -1.27 17.18
N THR A 198 -2.47 -1.90 17.84
CA THR A 198 -2.45 -3.34 18.08
C THR A 198 -2.99 -4.09 16.86
N VAL A 199 -2.38 -5.23 16.56
CA VAL A 199 -2.90 -6.23 15.62
C VAL A 199 -2.90 -7.59 16.30
N PHE A 200 -3.86 -8.42 15.93
CA PHE A 200 -3.98 -9.77 16.44
C PHE A 200 -3.41 -10.77 15.44
N ILE A 201 -2.75 -11.80 15.95
CA ILE A 201 -2.32 -12.95 15.14
C ILE A 201 -2.78 -14.26 15.79
N SER A 202 -3.03 -15.25 14.96
CA SER A 202 -3.46 -16.57 15.40
C SER A 202 -2.30 -17.40 15.98
N PRO A 203 -2.60 -18.44 16.77
CA PRO A 203 -1.60 -19.42 17.20
C PRO A 203 -0.82 -20.05 16.05
N ARG A 204 -1.47 -20.23 14.90
CA ARG A 204 -0.81 -20.75 13.70
C ARG A 204 0.34 -19.86 13.23
N VAL A 205 0.17 -18.53 13.27
CA VAL A 205 1.24 -17.58 12.94
C VAL A 205 2.38 -17.70 13.94
N ALA A 206 2.06 -17.86 15.22
CA ALA A 206 3.04 -18.08 16.28
C ALA A 206 3.91 -19.30 16.01
N ASP A 207 3.30 -20.43 15.66
CA ASP A 207 4.00 -21.69 15.40
C ASP A 207 4.94 -21.58 14.19
N TRP A 208 4.46 -21.03 13.07
CA TRP A 208 5.30 -20.84 11.88
C TRP A 208 6.42 -19.83 12.10
N THR A 209 6.17 -18.77 12.87
CA THR A 209 7.19 -17.79 13.23
C THR A 209 8.25 -18.43 14.12
N ARG A 210 7.85 -19.26 15.08
CA ARG A 210 8.77 -20.02 15.94
C ARG A 210 9.61 -21.02 15.15
N ALA A 211 8.99 -21.79 14.26
CA ALA A 211 9.69 -22.72 13.39
C ALA A 211 10.72 -22.00 12.51
N TYR A 212 10.36 -20.85 11.95
CA TYR A 212 11.28 -20.02 11.18
C TYR A 212 12.45 -19.50 12.03
N LEU A 213 12.19 -18.93 13.21
CA LEU A 213 13.24 -18.42 14.09
C LEU A 213 14.19 -19.54 14.57
N ALA A 214 13.65 -20.73 14.86
CA ALA A 214 14.47 -21.89 15.20
C ALA A 214 15.38 -22.31 14.03
N ALA A 215 14.85 -22.38 12.80
CA ALA A 215 15.62 -22.74 11.61
C ALA A 215 16.58 -21.62 11.14
N ARG A 216 16.33 -20.36 11.53
CA ARG A 216 17.21 -19.22 11.31
C ARG A 216 18.44 -19.29 12.22
N GLY A 217 18.30 -19.88 13.41
CA GLY A 217 19.36 -19.96 14.40
C GLY A 217 19.57 -18.63 15.15
N PRO A 218 20.49 -18.61 16.12
CA PRO A 218 20.80 -17.40 16.87
C PRO A 218 21.52 -16.38 15.99
N ASP A 219 21.03 -15.14 15.99
CA ASP A 219 21.70 -13.98 15.41
C ASP A 219 21.24 -12.67 16.09
N GLU A 220 21.93 -11.57 15.77
CA GLU A 220 21.64 -10.25 16.35
C GLU A 220 20.84 -9.33 15.39
N TYR A 221 20.30 -9.86 14.28
CA TYR A 221 19.58 -9.01 13.34
C TYR A 221 18.19 -8.67 13.87
N LYS A 222 17.98 -7.37 14.10
CA LYS A 222 16.70 -6.78 14.52
C LYS A 222 15.48 -7.19 13.67
N PRO A 223 15.53 -7.22 12.31
CA PRO A 223 14.36 -7.54 11.50
C PRO A 223 13.82 -8.94 11.77
N LEU A 224 12.49 -9.09 11.87
CA LEU A 224 11.86 -10.39 12.04
C LEU A 224 12.11 -11.27 10.80
N PHE A 225 11.80 -10.77 9.61
CA PHE A 225 12.00 -11.50 8.36
C PHE A 225 13.22 -10.97 7.61
N ILE A 226 14.21 -11.85 7.39
CA ILE A 226 15.49 -11.48 6.77
C ILE A 226 15.69 -12.04 5.36
N ASN A 227 16.45 -11.31 4.55
CA ASN A 227 17.04 -11.76 3.30
C ASN A 227 18.30 -12.58 3.62
N SER A 228 18.22 -13.89 3.46
CA SER A 228 19.34 -14.82 3.68
C SER A 228 20.47 -14.66 2.66
N ARG A 229 20.19 -14.09 1.47
CA ARG A 229 21.15 -14.03 0.35
C ARG A 229 22.13 -12.88 0.43
N THR A 230 21.78 -11.80 1.14
CA THR A 230 22.70 -10.67 1.30
C THR A 230 23.71 -10.98 2.38
N ARG A 231 24.99 -10.71 2.08
CA ARG A 231 26.06 -10.73 3.08
C ARG A 231 26.15 -9.43 3.87
N ASN A 232 25.60 -8.33 3.34
CA ASN A 232 25.58 -7.05 4.04
C ASN A 232 24.58 -7.11 5.22
N PRO A 233 25.06 -6.96 6.48
CA PRO A 233 24.22 -6.94 7.69
C PRO A 233 23.15 -5.84 7.65
N ASP A 234 23.46 -4.67 7.11
CA ASP A 234 22.55 -3.51 7.08
C ASP A 234 21.40 -3.70 6.09
N SER A 235 21.55 -4.64 5.15
CA SER A 235 20.56 -4.93 4.11
C SER A 235 19.74 -6.19 4.40
N LYS A 236 19.81 -6.73 5.62
CA LYS A 236 19.15 -7.99 5.98
C LYS A 236 17.62 -7.89 5.97
N ARG A 237 17.01 -6.72 6.16
CA ARG A 237 15.54 -6.59 6.12
C ARG A 237 15.01 -6.89 4.71
N LEU A 238 13.96 -7.70 4.61
CA LEU A 238 13.31 -7.97 3.32
C LEU A 238 12.75 -6.70 2.68
N SER A 239 12.88 -6.59 1.37
CA SER A 239 12.22 -5.51 0.62
C SER A 239 10.75 -5.83 0.39
N PRO A 240 9.86 -4.82 0.30
CA PRO A 240 8.47 -5.03 -0.09
C PRO A 240 8.35 -5.74 -1.45
N ARG A 241 9.28 -5.47 -2.37
CA ARG A 241 9.28 -6.08 -3.70
C ARG A 241 9.52 -7.59 -3.62
N TYR A 242 10.43 -8.03 -2.75
CA TYR A 242 10.69 -9.44 -2.54
C TYR A 242 9.41 -10.17 -2.12
N ILE A 243 8.75 -9.68 -1.07
CA ILE A 243 7.51 -10.27 -0.54
C ILE A 243 6.40 -10.32 -1.60
N GLN A 244 6.22 -9.25 -2.38
CA GLN A 244 5.27 -9.23 -3.49
C GLN A 244 5.57 -10.31 -4.54
N MET A 245 6.86 -10.49 -4.89
CA MET A 245 7.28 -11.51 -5.84
C MET A 245 7.09 -12.93 -5.29
N THR A 246 7.39 -13.14 -4.00
CA THR A 246 7.14 -14.41 -3.31
C THR A 246 5.65 -14.77 -3.33
N ILE A 247 4.76 -13.86 -2.92
CA ILE A 247 3.31 -14.09 -2.94
C ILE A 247 2.81 -14.38 -4.35
N ALA A 248 3.24 -13.61 -5.35
CA ALA A 248 2.86 -13.84 -6.74
C ALA A 248 3.37 -15.19 -7.27
N LYS A 249 4.59 -15.60 -6.88
CA LYS A 249 5.14 -16.91 -7.22
C LYS A 249 4.30 -18.03 -6.59
N CYS A 250 3.98 -17.93 -5.30
CA CYS A 250 3.17 -18.92 -4.60
C CYS A 250 1.77 -19.04 -5.22
N ALA A 251 1.11 -17.92 -5.53
CA ALA A 251 -0.19 -17.93 -6.19
C ALA A 251 -0.15 -18.64 -7.56
N ARG A 252 0.88 -18.38 -8.38
CA ARG A 252 1.05 -19.05 -9.67
C ARG A 252 1.25 -20.55 -9.50
N LEU A 253 2.08 -20.98 -8.55
CA LEU A 253 2.33 -22.40 -8.28
C LEU A 253 1.11 -23.11 -7.67
N ALA A 254 0.25 -22.39 -6.94
CA ALA A 254 -1.02 -22.88 -6.43
C ALA A 254 -2.12 -22.99 -7.51
N GLY A 255 -1.82 -22.62 -8.77
CA GLY A 255 -2.76 -22.68 -9.89
C GLY A 255 -3.85 -21.60 -9.86
N LEU A 256 -3.57 -20.45 -9.25
CA LEU A 256 -4.54 -19.35 -9.21
C LEU A 256 -4.43 -18.47 -10.46
N SER A 257 -5.55 -18.27 -11.14
CA SER A 257 -5.66 -17.45 -12.36
C SER A 257 -5.57 -15.95 -12.09
N LYS A 258 -5.98 -15.53 -10.88
CA LYS A 258 -5.99 -14.13 -10.46
C LYS A 258 -4.66 -13.67 -9.88
N LYS A 259 -4.36 -12.38 -10.06
CA LYS A 259 -3.16 -11.75 -9.51
C LYS A 259 -3.30 -11.54 -8.00
N ILE A 260 -2.57 -12.34 -7.22
CA ILE A 260 -2.53 -12.21 -5.77
C ILE A 260 -1.41 -11.26 -5.34
N THR A 261 -1.76 -10.35 -4.44
CA THR A 261 -0.86 -9.35 -3.85
C THR A 261 -1.06 -9.29 -2.33
N PRO A 262 -0.18 -8.62 -1.57
CA PRO A 262 -0.44 -8.34 -0.15
C PRO A 262 -1.79 -7.67 0.10
N HIS A 263 -2.24 -6.81 -0.82
CA HIS A 263 -3.56 -6.18 -0.73
C HIS A 263 -4.68 -7.20 -0.92
N THR A 264 -4.54 -8.15 -1.86
CA THR A 264 -5.49 -9.25 -2.05
C THR A 264 -5.64 -10.10 -0.78
N LEU A 265 -4.53 -10.45 -0.11
CA LEU A 265 -4.55 -11.16 1.17
C LEU A 265 -5.26 -10.36 2.27
N ARG A 266 -5.01 -9.05 2.32
CA ARG A 266 -5.69 -8.15 3.27
C ARG A 266 -7.19 -8.01 2.99
N HIS A 267 -7.58 -7.96 1.72
CA HIS A 267 -8.99 -7.99 1.32
C HIS A 267 -9.64 -9.31 1.69
N THR A 268 -8.92 -10.42 1.51
CA THR A 268 -9.36 -11.76 1.93
C THR A 268 -9.61 -11.82 3.43
N TYR A 269 -8.68 -11.32 4.26
CA TYR A 269 -8.89 -11.23 5.72
C TYR A 269 -10.13 -10.40 6.09
N ALA A 270 -10.33 -9.25 5.43
CA ALA A 270 -11.49 -8.40 5.68
C ALA A 270 -12.81 -9.09 5.31
N THR A 271 -12.87 -9.70 4.12
CA THR A 271 -14.04 -10.44 3.66
C THR A 271 -14.32 -11.65 4.54
N ASP A 272 -13.28 -12.36 5.00
CA ASP A 272 -13.39 -13.51 5.88
C ASP A 272 -14.04 -13.13 7.23
N LEU A 273 -13.57 -12.05 7.86
CA LEU A 273 -14.17 -11.54 9.09
C LEU A 273 -15.63 -11.13 8.89
N LEU A 274 -15.95 -10.40 7.82
CA LEU A 274 -17.32 -9.97 7.53
C LEU A 274 -18.24 -11.18 7.29
N SER A 275 -17.76 -12.20 6.59
CA SER A 275 -18.50 -13.43 6.30
C SER A 275 -18.77 -14.24 7.56
N HIS A 276 -17.88 -14.18 8.56
CA HIS A 276 -18.04 -14.83 9.87
C HIS A 276 -18.74 -13.94 10.91
N GLY A 277 -19.35 -12.84 10.51
CA GLY A 277 -20.21 -12.08 11.40
C GLY A 277 -19.56 -10.88 12.09
N ALA A 278 -18.32 -10.51 11.77
CA ALA A 278 -17.77 -9.23 12.21
C ALA A 278 -18.54 -8.06 11.57
N ASP A 279 -18.74 -6.97 12.31
CA ASP A 279 -19.31 -5.75 11.76
C ASP A 279 -18.26 -4.91 11.02
N LEU A 280 -18.72 -4.00 10.16
CA LEU A 280 -17.83 -3.18 9.32
C LEU A 280 -16.91 -2.27 10.13
N ARG A 281 -17.35 -1.83 11.33
CA ARG A 281 -16.57 -0.94 12.19
C ARG A 281 -15.44 -1.70 12.86
N SER A 282 -15.69 -2.89 13.40
CA SER A 282 -14.64 -3.77 13.94
C SER A 282 -13.59 -4.12 12.88
N VAL A 283 -14.01 -4.45 11.66
CA VAL A 283 -13.08 -4.72 10.54
C VAL A 283 -12.27 -3.49 10.17
N GLN A 284 -12.88 -2.29 10.19
CA GLN A 284 -12.17 -1.03 9.95
C GLN A 284 -11.05 -0.80 10.97
N GLU A 285 -11.31 -1.07 12.25
CA GLU A 285 -10.36 -0.91 13.35
C GLU A 285 -9.21 -1.91 13.28
N LEU A 286 -9.52 -3.20 13.07
CA LEU A 286 -8.51 -4.27 12.87
C LEU A 286 -7.57 -3.96 11.70
N LEU A 287 -8.13 -3.48 10.59
CA LEU A 287 -7.34 -3.04 9.44
C LEU A 287 -6.63 -1.69 9.69
N GLY A 288 -7.03 -0.91 10.69
CA GLY A 288 -6.57 0.47 10.94
C GLY A 288 -6.76 1.36 9.70
N HIS A 289 -7.97 1.37 9.18
CA HIS A 289 -8.41 2.28 8.11
C HIS A 289 -8.83 3.62 8.72
N ARG A 290 -8.15 4.70 8.29
CA ARG A 290 -8.48 6.06 8.74
C ARG A 290 -9.72 6.62 8.05
N ASN A 291 -9.97 6.23 6.81
CA ASN A 291 -11.11 6.69 6.03
C ASN A 291 -12.10 5.53 5.90
N VAL A 292 -13.35 5.76 6.30
CA VAL A 292 -14.47 4.81 6.18
C VAL A 292 -14.65 4.35 4.73
N ALA A 293 -14.41 5.23 3.75
CA ALA A 293 -14.47 4.89 2.33
C ALA A 293 -13.53 3.73 1.94
N THR A 294 -12.43 3.52 2.67
CA THR A 294 -11.50 2.40 2.42
C THR A 294 -12.07 1.06 2.89
N THR A 295 -13.05 1.05 3.79
CA THR A 295 -13.75 -0.16 4.24
C THR A 295 -15.08 -0.35 3.51
N GLN A 296 -15.69 0.74 3.01
CA GLN A 296 -16.93 0.68 2.22
C GLN A 296 -16.82 -0.16 0.95
N VAL A 297 -15.61 -0.37 0.44
CA VAL A 297 -15.36 -1.26 -0.68
C VAL A 297 -15.89 -2.71 -0.40
N TYR A 298 -15.98 -3.13 0.86
CA TYR A 298 -16.49 -4.45 1.26
C TYR A 298 -18.01 -4.53 1.52
N THR A 299 -18.76 -3.45 1.30
CA THR A 299 -20.22 -3.44 1.58
C THR A 299 -20.98 -4.49 0.79
N HIS A 300 -20.50 -4.86 -0.39
CA HIS A 300 -21.07 -5.94 -1.19
C HIS A 300 -21.09 -7.29 -0.45
N VAL A 301 -20.12 -7.56 0.43
CA VAL A 301 -20.06 -8.77 1.29
C VAL A 301 -21.15 -8.71 2.36
N THR A 302 -21.41 -7.53 2.91
CA THR A 302 -22.42 -7.33 3.96
C THR A 302 -23.85 -7.30 3.44
N ASN A 303 -24.11 -7.15 2.14
CA ASN A 303 -25.47 -7.00 1.60
C ASN A 303 -26.40 -8.18 1.92
N LYS A 304 -25.91 -9.42 1.86
CA LYS A 304 -26.70 -10.61 2.23
C LYS A 304 -27.08 -10.56 3.71
N ARG A 305 -26.13 -10.19 4.56
CA ARG A 305 -26.34 -10.07 6.01
C ARG A 305 -27.22 -8.87 6.38
N LEU A 306 -27.13 -7.76 5.64
CA LEU A 306 -28.01 -6.60 5.84
C LEU A 306 -29.47 -7.01 5.64
N ARG A 307 -29.74 -7.87 4.66
CA ARG A 307 -31.07 -8.47 4.48
C ARG A 307 -31.46 -9.34 5.66
N GLU A 308 -30.59 -10.24 6.11
CA GLU A 308 -30.86 -11.10 7.29
C GLU A 308 -31.11 -10.29 8.57
N ILE A 309 -30.33 -9.22 8.82
CA ILE A 309 -30.51 -8.31 9.95
C ILE A 309 -31.82 -7.54 9.81
N HIS A 310 -32.14 -7.03 8.62
CA HIS A 310 -33.41 -6.35 8.36
C HIS A 310 -34.59 -7.30 8.57
N GLU A 311 -34.54 -8.52 8.05
CA GLU A 311 -35.58 -9.54 8.28
C GLU A 311 -35.69 -9.89 9.77
N LYS A 312 -34.58 -9.90 10.52
CA LYS A 312 -34.59 -10.17 11.97
C LYS A 312 -35.25 -9.06 12.80
N PHE A 313 -35.00 -7.79 12.49
CA PHE A 313 -35.46 -6.66 13.32
C PHE A 313 -36.65 -5.87 12.73
N HIS A 314 -36.91 -6.04 11.44
CA HIS A 314 -37.96 -5.35 10.68
C HIS A 314 -38.69 -6.31 9.72
N GLY A 315 -38.69 -7.62 10.02
CA GLY A 315 -39.40 -8.63 9.23
C GLY A 315 -40.92 -8.62 9.36
N GLY A 316 -41.51 -7.62 10.04
CA GLY A 316 -42.96 -7.46 10.19
C GLY A 316 -43.62 -8.42 11.19
N LYS A 317 -42.84 -9.14 12.00
CA LYS A 317 -43.38 -10.07 13.02
C LYS A 317 -43.91 -9.39 14.28
N ASP A 318 -43.53 -8.14 14.51
CA ASP A 318 -43.87 -7.39 15.72
C ASP A 318 -45.03 -6.40 15.52
N ILE A 319 -45.69 -6.44 14.35
CA ILE A 319 -46.88 -5.64 14.06
C ILE A 319 -47.97 -6.63 13.64
N ASP A 320 -48.92 -6.87 14.54
CA ASP A 320 -50.12 -7.65 14.23
C ASP A 320 -50.92 -6.90 13.14
N ASN A 321 -51.27 -7.62 12.07
CA ASN A 321 -52.24 -7.14 11.10
C ASN A 321 -53.63 -7.47 11.66
N GLU A 322 -54.29 -6.50 12.29
CA GLU A 322 -55.73 -6.55 12.57
C GLU A 322 -56.55 -6.66 11.27
#